data_AF-S4RIL3-F1
#
_entry.id   AF-S4RIL3-F1
#
_cell.length_a   1.000
_cell.length_b   1.000
_cell.length_c   1.000
_cell.angle_alpha   90.00
_cell.angle_beta   90.00
_cell.angle_gamma   90.00
#
_symmetry.space_group_name_H-M   'P 1'
#
loop_
_entity.id
_entity.type
_entity.pdbx_description
1 polymer ?
#
loop_
_entity_poly.entity_id
_entity_poly.type
_entity_poly.pdbx_seq_one_letter_code
_entity_poly.pdbx_strand_id
1 'polypeptide(L)'
;MALIAEGRQEKEAVLQNINEKRAQISLLNAEFNSKREELAESQRTLDLKKSTNQQKMQHLSKALLLFQNSMDIEVRKIKGGNLQFVFRNINPSDPSQPCTFTIHLLPEGGFEVTDCQPPISCMPELLDRLRETKAMNVFFTRVRKAFQATF
;
A
#
# COMPACT_ATOMS: atom_id res chain seq x y z
N MET A 1 -41.69 -46.27 53.06
CA MET A 1 -41.54 -44.81 53.28
C MET A 1 -40.17 -44.31 52.81
N ALA A 2 -39.04 -44.89 53.24
CA ALA A 2 -37.69 -44.46 52.85
C ALA A 2 -37.38 -44.54 51.33
N LEU A 3 -37.67 -45.68 50.68
CA LEU A 3 -37.45 -45.90 49.24
C LEU A 3 -38.19 -44.90 48.32
N ILE A 4 -39.35 -44.39 48.75
CA ILE A 4 -40.14 -43.41 47.97
C ILE A 4 -39.52 -42.01 48.09
N ALA A 5 -38.89 -41.70 49.23
CA ALA A 5 -38.22 -40.43 49.45
C ALA A 5 -36.89 -40.34 48.66
N GLU A 6 -36.10 -41.42 48.63
CA GLU A 6 -34.86 -41.50 47.85
C GLU A 6 -35.12 -41.33 46.35
N GLY A 7 -36.08 -42.05 45.78
CA GLY A 7 -36.43 -41.91 44.35
C GLY A 7 -36.98 -40.53 43.99
N ARG A 8 -37.61 -39.82 44.93
CA ARG A 8 -38.05 -38.43 44.72
C ARG A 8 -36.88 -37.45 44.72
N GLN A 9 -35.93 -37.65 45.63
CA GLN A 9 -34.72 -36.82 45.73
C GLN A 9 -33.81 -36.99 44.50
N GLU A 10 -33.68 -38.21 43.99
CA GLU A 10 -32.90 -38.50 42.79
C GLU A 10 -33.53 -37.89 41.52
N LYS A 11 -34.86 -37.95 41.40
CA LYS A 11 -35.59 -37.28 40.31
C LYS A 11 -35.42 -35.75 40.33
N GLU A 12 -35.46 -35.14 41.51
CA GLU A 12 -35.25 -33.70 41.69
C GLU A 12 -33.83 -33.29 41.24
N ALA A 13 -32.82 -34.07 41.65
CA ALA A 13 -31.43 -33.83 41.27
C ALA A 13 -31.21 -33.94 39.75
N VAL A 14 -31.84 -34.93 39.09
CA VAL A 14 -31.77 -35.08 37.62
C VAL A 14 -32.45 -33.90 36.92
N LEU A 15 -33.61 -33.44 37.40
CA LEU A 15 -34.31 -32.28 36.83
C LEU A 15 -33.48 -31.00 36.95
N GLN A 16 -32.83 -30.79 38.09
CA GLN A 16 -31.96 -29.64 38.31
C GLN A 16 -30.77 -29.66 37.35
N ASN A 17 -30.12 -30.82 37.19
CA ASN A 17 -28.99 -30.99 36.26
C ASN A 17 -29.41 -30.75 34.79
N ILE A 18 -30.61 -31.22 34.40
CA ILE A 18 -31.17 -30.95 33.07
C ILE A 18 -31.38 -29.45 32.84
N ASN A 19 -31.92 -28.73 33.83
CA ASN A 19 -32.15 -27.29 33.73
C ASN A 19 -30.84 -26.50 33.66
N GLU A 20 -29.85 -26.87 34.47
CA GLU A 20 -28.50 -26.27 34.42
C GLU A 20 -27.84 -26.47 33.06
N LYS A 21 -27.88 -27.70 32.52
CA LYS A 21 -27.36 -27.99 31.17
C LYS A 21 -28.10 -27.23 30.07
N ARG A 22 -29.43 -27.09 30.17
CA ARG A 22 -30.22 -26.27 29.22
C ARG A 22 -29.81 -24.79 29.27
N ALA A 23 -29.62 -24.23 30.47
CA ALA A 23 -29.15 -22.86 30.62
C ALA A 23 -27.76 -22.68 30.00
N GLN A 24 -26.86 -23.64 30.23
CA GLN A 24 -25.51 -23.63 29.65
C GLN A 24 -25.53 -23.72 28.11
N ILE A 25 -26.37 -24.58 27.54
CA ILE A 25 -26.57 -24.67 26.07
C ILE A 25 -27.12 -23.35 25.52
N SER A 26 -28.07 -22.72 26.21
CA SER A 26 -28.63 -21.43 25.80
C SER A 26 -27.56 -20.34 25.75
N LEU A 27 -26.73 -20.23 26.78
CA LEU A 27 -25.60 -19.29 26.84
C LEU A 27 -24.59 -19.54 25.72
N LEU A 28 -24.18 -20.79 25.53
CA LEU A 28 -23.20 -21.15 24.50
C LEU A 28 -23.72 -20.87 23.09
N ASN A 29 -25.01 -21.09 22.84
CA ASN A 29 -25.64 -20.74 21.56
C ASN A 29 -25.69 -19.23 21.33
N ALA A 30 -25.96 -18.44 22.38
CA ALA A 30 -25.92 -16.98 22.29
C ALA A 30 -24.51 -16.47 21.96
N GLU A 31 -23.49 -16.98 22.64
CA GLU A 31 -22.08 -16.66 22.36
C GLU A 31 -21.67 -17.08 20.95
N PHE A 32 -22.05 -18.29 20.51
CA PHE A 32 -21.75 -18.77 19.17
C PHE A 32 -22.37 -17.87 18.09
N ASN A 33 -23.64 -17.49 18.26
CA ASN A 33 -24.32 -16.61 17.32
C ASN A 33 -23.68 -15.22 17.27
N SER A 34 -23.35 -14.65 18.43
CA SER A 34 -22.65 -13.36 18.51
C SER A 34 -21.29 -13.42 17.80
N LYS A 35 -20.47 -14.44 18.05
CA LYS A 35 -19.18 -14.61 17.36
C LYS A 35 -19.35 -14.81 15.85
N ARG A 36 -20.39 -15.51 15.42
CA ARG A 36 -20.69 -15.71 14.01
C ARG A 36 -21.08 -14.40 13.32
N GLU A 37 -21.82 -13.54 13.99
CA GLU A 37 -22.18 -12.20 13.50
C GLU A 37 -20.95 -11.29 13.40
N GLU A 38 -20.11 -11.25 14.44
CA GLU A 38 -18.84 -10.50 14.43
C GLU A 38 -17.93 -10.94 13.27
N LEU A 39 -17.82 -12.26 13.04
CA LEU A 39 -17.03 -12.80 11.93
C LEU A 39 -17.60 -12.36 10.58
N ALA A 40 -18.92 -12.40 10.42
CA ALA A 40 -19.59 -11.97 9.19
C ALA A 40 -19.39 -10.47 8.92
N GLU A 41 -19.45 -9.63 9.95
CA GLU A 41 -19.22 -8.19 9.84
C GLU A 41 -17.75 -7.86 9.52
N SER A 42 -16.82 -8.55 10.19
CA SER A 42 -15.39 -8.44 9.92
C SER A 42 -15.06 -8.81 8.47
N GLN A 43 -15.64 -9.90 7.97
CA GLN A 43 -15.46 -10.34 6.59
C GLN A 43 -15.99 -9.31 5.59
N ARG A 44 -17.20 -8.77 5.79
CA ARG A 44 -17.76 -7.69 4.94
C ARG A 44 -16.85 -6.47 4.90
N THR A 45 -16.30 -6.08 6.06
CA THR A 45 -15.38 -4.94 6.16
C THR A 45 -14.08 -5.19 5.39
N LEU A 46 -13.53 -6.41 5.48
CA LEU A 46 -12.34 -6.80 4.72
C LEU A 46 -12.60 -6.78 3.21
N ASP A 47 -13.74 -7.31 2.77
CA ASP A 47 -14.09 -7.35 1.35
C ASP A 47 -14.29 -5.93 0.78
N LEU A 48 -14.94 -5.04 1.54
CA LEU A 48 -15.08 -3.64 1.15
C LEU A 48 -13.73 -2.92 1.04
N LYS A 49 -12.85 -3.11 2.04
CA LYS A 49 -11.49 -2.53 2.02
C LYS A 49 -10.67 -3.08 0.86
N LYS A 50 -10.76 -4.39 0.60
CA LYS A 50 -10.07 -5.05 -0.52
C LYS A 50 -10.53 -4.47 -1.85
N SER A 51 -11.84 -4.36 -2.07
CA SER A 51 -12.41 -3.79 -3.29
C SER A 51 -11.96 -2.34 -3.49
N THR A 52 -12.04 -1.52 -2.44
CA THR A 52 -11.60 -0.12 -2.47
C THR A 52 -10.11 0.01 -2.79
N ASN A 53 -9.27 -0.82 -2.16
CA ASN A 53 -7.83 -0.84 -2.43
C ASN A 53 -7.52 -1.31 -3.85
N GLN A 54 -8.25 -2.30 -4.37
CA GLN A 54 -8.10 -2.76 -5.75
C GLN A 54 -8.47 -1.65 -6.75
N GLN A 55 -9.57 -0.94 -6.53
CA GLN A 55 -9.96 0.20 -7.37
C GLN A 55 -8.89 1.31 -7.33
N LYS A 56 -8.44 1.70 -6.14
CA LYS A 56 -7.35 2.68 -5.99
C LYS A 56 -6.09 2.26 -6.73
N MET A 57 -5.70 0.99 -6.61
CA MET A 57 -4.54 0.44 -7.32
C MET A 57 -4.72 0.52 -8.84
N GLN A 58 -5.88 0.13 -9.36
CA GLN A 58 -6.17 0.22 -10.80
C GLN A 58 -6.11 1.67 -11.31
N HIS A 59 -6.69 2.62 -10.57
CA HIS A 59 -6.64 4.04 -10.92
C HIS A 59 -5.20 4.58 -10.92
N LEU A 60 -4.42 4.28 -9.88
CA LEU A 60 -3.03 4.70 -9.78
C LEU A 60 -2.16 4.09 -10.88
N SER A 61 -2.33 2.79 -11.17
CA SER A 61 -1.61 2.12 -12.26
C SER A 61 -1.95 2.72 -13.62
N LYS A 62 -3.22 3.04 -13.88
CA LYS A 62 -3.64 3.70 -15.12
C LYS A 62 -3.05 5.11 -15.22
N ALA A 63 -3.06 5.88 -14.13
CA ALA A 63 -2.47 7.21 -14.09
C ALA A 63 -0.95 7.17 -14.32
N LEU A 64 -0.26 6.21 -13.70
CA LEU A 64 1.17 5.99 -13.90
C LEU A 64 1.49 5.66 -15.36
N LEU A 65 0.72 4.76 -15.97
CA LEU A 65 0.91 4.41 -17.39
C LEU A 65 0.70 5.61 -18.31
N LEU A 66 -0.33 6.42 -18.07
CA LEU A 66 -0.58 7.65 -18.83
C LEU A 66 0.58 8.65 -18.67
N PHE A 67 1.07 8.84 -17.45
CA PHE A 67 2.20 9.71 -17.15
C PHE A 67 3.48 9.24 -17.85
N GLN A 68 3.79 7.94 -17.77
CA GLN A 68 4.98 7.37 -18.41
C GLN A 68 4.92 7.51 -19.94
N ASN A 69 3.76 7.21 -20.54
CA ASN A 69 3.57 7.29 -21.98
C ASN A 69 3.55 8.73 -22.51
N SER A 70 3.05 9.70 -21.72
CA SER A 70 2.94 11.10 -22.18
C SER A 70 4.23 11.90 -22.01
N MET A 71 5.11 11.50 -21.09
CA MET A 71 6.33 12.25 -20.80
C MET A 71 7.62 11.52 -21.16
N ASP A 72 7.52 10.31 -21.71
CA ASP A 72 8.66 9.45 -22.03
C ASP A 72 9.63 9.35 -20.84
N ILE A 73 9.06 9.27 -19.62
CA ILE A 73 9.80 9.20 -18.36
C ILE A 73 9.36 7.98 -17.58
N GLU A 74 10.34 7.17 -17.17
CA GLU A 74 10.13 6.01 -16.32
C GLU A 74 10.77 6.26 -14.95
N VAL A 75 10.08 5.88 -13.87
CA VAL A 75 10.59 5.94 -12.50
C VAL A 75 10.81 4.52 -12.01
N ARG A 76 12.07 4.18 -11.71
CA ARG A 76 12.48 2.85 -11.24
C ARG A 76 12.96 2.93 -9.81
N LYS A 77 12.43 2.05 -8.96
CA LYS A 77 13.01 1.81 -7.64
C LYS A 77 14.19 0.86 -7.80
N ILE A 78 15.39 1.29 -7.41
CA ILE A 78 16.59 0.46 -7.46
C ILE A 78 17.05 0.12 -6.03
N LYS A 79 18.10 -0.71 -5.90
CA LYS A 79 18.63 -1.13 -4.59
C LYS A 79 19.06 0.09 -3.74
N GLY A 80 19.01 -0.06 -2.42
CA GLY A 80 19.44 0.99 -1.49
C GLY A 80 18.43 2.12 -1.28
N GLY A 81 17.17 1.95 -1.73
CA GLY A 81 16.13 2.97 -1.57
C GLY A 81 16.22 4.11 -2.58
N ASN A 82 17.08 3.98 -3.59
CA ASN A 82 17.26 5.00 -4.62
C ASN A 82 16.17 4.94 -5.67
N LEU A 83 15.89 6.09 -6.28
CA LEU A 83 14.96 6.26 -7.38
C LEU A 83 15.73 6.68 -8.63
N GLN A 84 15.68 5.87 -9.67
CA GLN A 84 16.23 6.20 -10.97
C GLN A 84 15.13 6.73 -11.89
N PHE A 85 15.38 7.89 -12.51
CA PHE A 85 14.54 8.48 -13.53
C PHE A 85 15.18 8.21 -14.88
N VAL A 86 14.40 7.70 -15.83
CA VAL A 86 14.85 7.34 -17.18
C VAL A 86 14.03 8.12 -18.19
N PHE A 87 14.68 9.02 -18.90
CA PHE A 87 14.12 9.78 -20.01
C PHE A 87 14.45 9.07 -21.32
N ARG A 88 13.46 8.98 -22.20
CA ARG A 88 13.63 8.55 -23.60
C ARG A 88 13.19 9.67 -24.53
N ASN A 89 13.41 9.46 -25.84
CA ASN A 89 13.03 10.42 -26.86
C ASN A 89 13.68 11.80 -26.62
N ILE A 90 14.97 11.75 -26.25
CA ILE A 90 15.80 12.93 -25.99
C ILE A 90 16.72 13.18 -27.19
N ASN A 91 17.52 12.18 -27.56
CA ASN A 91 18.40 12.23 -28.71
C ASN A 91 17.57 12.00 -29.99
N PRO A 92 17.49 12.98 -30.92
CA PRO A 92 16.75 12.81 -32.17
C PRO A 92 17.33 11.71 -33.09
N SER A 93 18.64 11.46 -33.00
CA SER A 93 19.34 10.46 -33.80
C SER A 93 19.17 9.03 -33.26
N ASP A 94 18.93 8.88 -31.95
CA ASP A 94 18.57 7.61 -31.31
C ASP A 94 17.51 7.85 -30.23
N PRO A 95 16.21 7.88 -30.59
CA PRO A 95 15.13 8.11 -29.63
C PRO A 95 15.03 7.04 -28.54
N SER A 96 15.63 5.86 -28.77
CA SER A 96 15.63 4.75 -27.81
C SER A 96 16.66 4.91 -26.70
N GLN A 97 17.69 5.74 -26.95
CA GLN A 97 18.78 6.00 -26.02
C GLN A 97 18.25 6.55 -24.69
N PRO A 98 18.51 5.86 -23.55
CA PRO A 98 18.08 6.35 -22.24
C PRO A 98 19.01 7.45 -21.74
N CYS A 99 18.42 8.53 -21.24
CA CYS A 99 19.09 9.51 -20.38
C CYS A 99 18.61 9.31 -18.95
N THR A 100 19.49 9.07 -18.00
CA THR A 100 19.13 8.70 -16.64
C THR A 100 19.74 9.61 -15.60
N PHE A 101 19.06 9.76 -14.47
CA PHE A 101 19.68 10.19 -13.23
C PHE A 101 19.08 9.45 -12.05
N THR A 102 19.85 9.30 -10.98
CA THR A 102 19.46 8.56 -9.79
C THR A 102 19.46 9.48 -8.59
N ILE A 103 18.34 9.53 -7.86
CA ILE A 103 18.19 10.26 -6.61
C ILE A 103 18.24 9.30 -5.43
N HIS A 104 19.04 9.66 -4.42
CA HIS A 104 18.95 9.13 -3.06
C HIS A 104 18.14 10.11 -2.19
N LEU A 105 17.23 9.57 -1.39
CA LEU A 105 16.44 10.32 -0.42
C LEU A 105 17.18 10.32 0.91
N LEU A 106 17.56 11.50 1.38
CA LEU A 106 18.27 11.66 2.65
C LEU A 106 17.28 11.62 3.83
N PRO A 107 17.71 11.12 5.01
CA PRO A 107 16.85 11.03 6.21
C PRO A 107 16.22 12.36 6.64
N GLU A 108 16.91 13.47 6.44
CA GLU A 108 16.47 14.84 6.72
C GLU A 108 15.46 15.40 5.71
N GLY A 109 15.06 14.60 4.72
CA GLY A 109 14.11 14.99 3.66
C GLY A 109 14.76 15.70 2.47
N GLY A 110 16.09 15.62 2.35
CA GLY A 110 16.86 16.12 1.21
C GLY A 110 16.95 15.12 0.04
N PHE A 111 17.51 15.59 -1.08
CA PHE A 111 17.77 14.78 -2.27
C PHE A 111 19.24 14.94 -2.69
N GLU A 112 19.86 13.83 -3.05
CA GLU A 112 21.19 13.80 -3.68
C GLU A 112 21.13 13.03 -4.99
N VAL A 113 21.83 13.53 -6.01
CA VAL A 113 22.00 12.78 -7.27
C VAL A 113 23.28 11.95 -7.16
N THR A 114 23.12 10.63 -7.19
CA THR A 114 24.24 9.68 -7.05
C THR A 114 24.83 9.25 -8.38
N ASP A 115 24.07 9.38 -9.47
CA ASP A 115 24.50 9.03 -10.83
C ASP A 115 23.66 9.80 -11.85
N CYS A 116 24.25 10.16 -12.99
CA CYS A 116 23.60 10.86 -14.10
C CYS A 116 24.29 10.56 -15.42
N GLN A 117 23.57 9.99 -16.38
CA GLN A 117 24.08 9.56 -17.68
C GLN A 117 23.16 10.03 -18.82
N PRO A 118 23.63 10.85 -19.77
CA PRO A 118 24.93 11.51 -19.78
C PRO A 118 25.07 12.55 -18.64
N PRO A 119 26.29 12.92 -18.23
CA PRO A 119 26.48 13.91 -17.16
C PRO A 119 25.89 15.29 -17.51
N ILE A 120 25.14 15.89 -16.59
CA ILE A 120 24.64 17.26 -16.71
C ILE A 120 25.47 18.19 -15.82
N SER A 121 26.15 19.17 -16.42
CA SER A 121 27.02 20.12 -15.70
C SER A 121 26.27 20.99 -14.70
N CYS A 122 25.05 21.43 -15.03
CA CYS A 122 24.22 22.28 -14.16
C CYS A 122 23.36 21.52 -13.13
N MET A 123 23.56 20.20 -12.96
CA MET A 123 22.76 19.39 -12.04
C MET A 123 22.77 19.91 -10.58
N PRO A 124 23.91 20.36 -10.01
CA PRO A 124 23.92 20.93 -8.66
C PRO A 124 22.99 22.13 -8.50
N GLU A 125 23.00 23.06 -9.46
CA GLU A 125 22.13 24.24 -9.46
C GLU A 125 20.65 23.86 -9.58
N LEU A 126 20.34 22.82 -10.37
CA LEU A 126 18.98 22.30 -10.48
C LEU A 126 18.50 21.71 -9.15
N LEU A 127 19.37 21.03 -8.40
CA LEU A 127 19.05 20.48 -7.08
C LEU A 127 18.88 21.56 -6.02
N ASP A 128 19.72 22.59 -6.01
CA ASP A 128 19.56 23.73 -5.10
C ASP A 128 18.20 24.41 -5.29
N ARG A 129 17.85 24.68 -6.55
CA ARG A 129 16.55 25.28 -6.88
C ARG A 129 15.39 24.34 -6.55
N LEU A 130 15.57 23.02 -6.68
CA LEU A 130 14.55 22.06 -6.26
C LEU A 130 14.35 22.09 -4.74
N ARG A 131 15.43 22.18 -3.96
CA ARG A 131 15.35 22.29 -2.49
C ARG A 131 14.63 23.56 -2.06
N GLU A 132 14.89 24.68 -2.72
CA GLU A 132 14.24 25.97 -2.43
C GLU A 132 12.76 25.97 -2.82
N THR A 133 12.46 25.59 -4.06
CA THR A 133 11.11 25.76 -4.64
C THR A 133 10.17 24.60 -4.38
N LYS A 134 10.72 23.41 -4.07
CA LYS A 134 10.00 22.12 -4.00
C LYS A 134 9.19 21.79 -5.27
N ALA A 135 9.50 22.45 -6.39
CA ALA A 135 8.75 22.34 -7.64
C ALA A 135 9.33 21.24 -8.55
N MET A 136 8.97 19.99 -8.27
CA MET A 136 9.45 18.80 -9.00
C MET A 136 9.18 18.86 -10.51
N ASN A 137 8.03 19.39 -10.93
CA ASN A 137 7.67 19.54 -12.34
C ASN A 137 8.66 20.45 -13.10
N VAL A 138 9.06 21.57 -12.48
CA VAL A 138 10.03 22.50 -13.06
C VAL A 138 11.41 21.86 -13.12
N PHE A 139 11.79 21.11 -12.07
CA PHE A 139 13.03 20.35 -12.05
C PHE A 139 13.12 19.36 -13.21
N PHE A 140 12.12 18.48 -13.40
CA PHE A 140 12.13 17.52 -14.51
C PHE A 140 12.17 18.18 -15.88
N THR A 141 11.44 19.30 -16.06
CA THR A 141 11.46 20.07 -17.31
C THR A 141 12.87 20.59 -17.62
N ARG A 142 13.57 21.10 -16.61
CA ARG A 142 14.93 21.64 -16.76
C ARG A 142 15.95 20.53 -17.00
N VAL A 143 15.85 19.41 -16.28
CA VAL A 143 16.71 18.25 -16.50
C VAL A 143 16.53 17.71 -17.92
N ARG A 144 15.29 17.61 -18.42
CA ARG A 144 15.02 17.20 -19.80
C ARG A 144 15.72 18.12 -20.81
N LYS A 145 15.61 19.45 -20.63
CA LYS A 145 16.30 20.43 -21.49
C LYS A 145 17.81 20.31 -21.41
N ALA A 146 18.37 20.02 -20.23
CA ALA A 146 19.80 19.84 -20.06
C ALA A 146 20.30 18.58 -20.79
N PHE A 147 19.56 17.47 -20.73
CA PHE A 147 19.89 16.29 -21.54
C PHE A 147 19.78 16.57 -23.04
N GLN A 148 18.76 17.30 -23.49
CA GLN A 148 18.63 17.69 -24.90
C GLN A 148 19.81 18.53 -25.38
N ALA A 149 20.38 19.40 -24.53
CA ALA A 149 21.56 20.19 -24.86
C ALA A 149 22.87 19.37 -24.88
N THR A 150 22.81 18.09 -24.54
CA THR A 150 23.97 17.17 -24.57
C THR A 150 24.09 16.44 -25.94
N PHE A 151 23.08 16.58 -26.81
CA PHE A 151 23.04 16.02 -28.17
C PHE A 151 22.91 17.15 -29.20
#